data_AF-A0A2D7JTT6-F1
#
_entry.id   AF-A0A2D7JTT6-F1
#
_cell.length_a   1.000
_cell.length_b   1.000
_cell.length_c   1.000
_cell.angle_alpha   90.00
_cell.angle_beta   90.00
_cell.angle_gamma   90.00
#
_symmetry.space_group_name_H-M   'P 1'
#
loop_
_entity.id
_entity.type
_entity.pdbx_description
1 polymer ?
#
loop_
_entity_poly.entity_id
_entity_poly.type
_entity_poly.pdbx_seq_one_letter_code
_entity_poly.pdbx_strand_id
1 'polypeptide(L)'
;MDEDLLAEMLRIQDDVRVAFGWDYRDDLNSARAMALAFQADSPYGVPHWTSQGREDTLSGIKEKLSNAKQIVLVGAAAQKSELDLEWPEGTQFIAADGAIGALPDRIKPTCIVTDLDGGEHLDKAALNGAPMIVHAHGDNQLRWEQYFPDWANGGQPPLVLTHQTREVFSNMYNPGGFTDGDRAACLLHWINVDLSIVKLIGYSTDHLGSWSGTTNPALKIKKLSWMKRILEQLHPRFGDHIS
;
A
#
# COMPACT_ATOMS: atom_id res chain seq x y z
N MET A 1 -8.43 4.28 -13.70
CA MET A 1 -9.67 3.68 -13.15
C MET A 1 -10.83 4.54 -13.58
N ASP A 2 -11.89 3.94 -14.16
CA ASP A 2 -13.12 4.71 -14.40
C ASP A 2 -13.81 5.09 -13.08
N GLU A 3 -14.67 6.11 -13.13
CA GLU A 3 -15.31 6.66 -11.94
C GLU A 3 -16.26 5.66 -11.26
N ASP A 4 -16.89 4.77 -12.04
CA ASP A 4 -17.85 3.80 -11.52
C ASP A 4 -17.15 2.72 -10.69
N LEU A 5 -16.02 2.20 -11.17
CA LEU A 5 -15.22 1.22 -10.45
C LEU A 5 -14.56 1.86 -9.23
N LEU A 6 -14.07 3.12 -9.31
CA LEU A 6 -13.57 3.82 -8.13
C LEU A 6 -14.68 3.96 -7.08
N ALA A 7 -15.88 4.39 -7.49
CA ALA A 7 -17.02 4.47 -6.59
C ALA A 7 -17.36 3.10 -5.96
N GLU A 8 -17.20 1.99 -6.71
CA GLU A 8 -17.34 0.65 -6.17
C GLU A 8 -16.27 0.29 -5.13
N MET A 9 -14.99 0.57 -5.41
CA MET A 9 -13.90 0.33 -4.46
C MET A 9 -14.11 1.11 -3.16
N LEU A 10 -14.59 2.36 -3.25
CA LEU A 10 -14.92 3.17 -2.08
C LEU A 10 -16.15 2.63 -1.32
N ARG A 11 -17.14 2.08 -2.02
CA ARG A 11 -18.28 1.39 -1.36
C ARG A 11 -17.81 0.15 -0.61
N ILE A 12 -16.85 -0.61 -1.14
CA ILE A 12 -16.30 -1.77 -0.43
C ILE A 12 -15.64 -1.37 0.89
N GLN A 13 -14.95 -0.23 0.94
CA GLN A 13 -14.42 0.30 2.22
C GLN A 13 -15.55 0.51 3.25
N ASP A 14 -16.72 0.98 2.79
CA ASP A 14 -17.91 1.10 3.65
C ASP A 14 -18.43 -0.25 4.12
N ASP A 15 -18.59 -1.20 3.20
CA ASP A 15 -19.06 -2.54 3.52
C ASP A 15 -18.12 -3.27 4.51
N VAL A 16 -16.81 -3.10 4.35
CA VAL A 16 -15.78 -3.64 5.25
C VAL A 16 -15.96 -3.04 6.65
N ARG A 17 -16.04 -1.72 6.79
CA ARG A 17 -16.25 -1.09 8.11
C ARG A 17 -17.49 -1.63 8.80
N VAL A 18 -18.60 -1.78 8.08
CA VAL A 18 -19.84 -2.39 8.60
C VAL A 18 -19.61 -3.84 9.02
N ALA A 19 -18.93 -4.65 8.20
CA ALA A 19 -18.70 -6.07 8.45
C ALA A 19 -17.80 -6.34 9.67
N PHE A 20 -16.89 -5.42 9.99
CA PHE A 20 -16.00 -5.52 11.15
C PHE A 20 -16.45 -4.68 12.36
N GLY A 21 -17.50 -3.87 12.21
CA GLY A 21 -17.99 -2.98 13.27
C GLY A 21 -17.04 -1.82 13.57
N TRP A 22 -16.27 -1.37 12.58
CA TRP A 22 -15.34 -0.25 12.71
C TRP A 22 -16.02 1.09 12.44
N ASP A 23 -15.61 2.10 13.18
CA ASP A 23 -16.17 3.44 13.07
C ASP A 23 -15.47 4.23 11.95
N TYR A 24 -16.26 4.79 11.04
CA TYR A 24 -15.77 5.71 10.00
C TYR A 24 -14.97 6.88 10.59
N ARG A 25 -15.34 7.32 11.80
CA ARG A 25 -14.70 8.45 12.48
C ARG A 25 -13.23 8.16 12.81
N ASP A 26 -12.87 6.91 13.05
CA ASP A 26 -11.49 6.55 13.37
C ASP A 26 -10.58 6.79 12.14
N ASP A 27 -11.01 6.31 10.97
CA ASP A 27 -10.32 6.58 9.69
C ASP A 27 -10.24 8.08 9.38
N LEU A 28 -11.35 8.80 9.61
CA LEU A 28 -11.42 10.24 9.37
C LEU A 28 -10.49 11.03 10.29
N ASN A 29 -10.42 10.65 11.56
CA ASN A 29 -9.54 11.29 12.53
C ASN A 29 -8.07 11.05 12.17
N SER A 30 -7.69 9.82 11.83
CA SER A 30 -6.34 9.48 11.40
C SER A 30 -5.94 10.24 10.12
N ALA A 31 -6.83 10.29 9.13
CA ALA A 31 -6.59 11.04 7.89
C ALA A 31 -6.43 12.55 8.14
N ARG A 32 -7.28 13.16 8.97
CA ARG A 32 -7.18 14.59 9.33
C ARG A 32 -5.90 14.90 10.09
N ALA A 33 -5.53 14.05 11.04
CA ALA A 33 -4.31 14.23 11.83
C ALA A 33 -3.06 14.12 10.95
N MET A 34 -3.00 13.14 10.05
CA MET A 34 -1.91 13.00 9.08
C MET A 34 -1.87 14.20 8.12
N ALA A 35 -3.01 14.64 7.59
CA ALA A 35 -3.08 15.81 6.72
C ALA A 35 -2.53 17.08 7.41
N LEU A 36 -2.88 17.29 8.68
CA LEU A 36 -2.40 18.40 9.49
C LEU A 36 -0.89 18.33 9.73
N ALA A 37 -0.37 17.14 10.05
CA ALA A 37 1.06 16.91 10.29
C ALA A 37 1.93 17.22 9.04
N PHE A 38 1.36 17.06 7.85
CA PHE A 38 2.02 17.30 6.57
C PHE A 38 1.67 18.63 5.89
N GLN A 39 1.00 19.54 6.61
CA GLN A 39 0.58 20.84 6.08
C GLN A 39 1.72 21.90 6.07
N ALA A 40 2.77 21.70 6.88
CA ALA A 40 3.89 22.65 6.97
C ALA A 40 4.71 22.71 5.67
N ASP A 41 5.43 23.82 5.46
CA ASP A 41 6.36 24.01 4.32
C ASP A 41 7.58 23.08 4.36
N SER A 42 7.83 22.42 5.49
CA SER A 42 8.83 21.36 5.64
C SER A 42 8.35 20.39 6.74
N PRO A 43 7.46 19.44 6.40
CA PRO A 43 6.91 18.49 7.36
C PRO A 43 8.04 17.71 8.04
N TYR A 44 8.01 17.68 9.38
CA TYR A 44 9.05 17.05 10.21
C TYR A 44 10.49 17.56 9.93
N GLY A 45 10.63 18.73 9.29
CA GLY A 45 11.94 19.27 8.89
C GLY A 45 12.54 18.64 7.63
N VAL A 46 11.79 17.82 6.91
CA VAL A 46 12.25 17.14 5.68
C VAL A 46 11.83 17.93 4.43
N PRO A 47 12.78 18.50 3.66
CA PRO A 47 12.46 19.42 2.55
C PRO A 47 11.62 18.82 1.41
N HIS A 48 11.76 17.52 1.14
CA HIS A 48 11.02 16.83 0.07
C HIS A 48 9.74 16.15 0.55
N TRP A 49 9.35 16.32 1.81
CA TRP A 49 8.05 15.85 2.32
C TRP A 49 6.92 16.84 2.14
N THR A 50 7.17 17.97 1.47
CA THR A 50 6.14 18.96 1.11
C THR A 50 5.08 18.39 0.17
N SER A 51 3.96 19.09 0.01
CA SER A 51 2.92 18.71 -0.97
C SER A 51 3.51 18.52 -2.38
N GLN A 52 4.41 19.42 -2.82
CA GLN A 52 5.07 19.29 -4.11
C GLN A 52 6.00 18.07 -4.15
N GLY A 53 6.84 17.86 -3.12
CA GLY A 53 7.75 16.72 -3.10
C GLY A 53 7.03 15.36 -3.09
N ARG A 54 5.87 15.27 -2.44
CA ARG A 54 5.01 14.09 -2.49
C ARG A 54 4.30 13.91 -3.84
N GLU A 55 3.92 15.01 -4.51
CA GLU A 55 3.40 14.97 -5.88
C GLU A 55 4.48 14.54 -6.90
N ASP A 56 5.71 15.02 -6.75
CA ASP A 56 6.87 14.62 -7.55
C ASP A 56 7.16 13.12 -7.33
N THR A 57 7.08 12.66 -6.07
CA THR A 57 7.22 11.24 -5.73
C THR A 57 6.16 10.39 -6.43
N LEU A 58 4.88 10.78 -6.35
CA LEU A 58 3.81 10.08 -7.04
C LEU A 58 4.02 10.08 -8.56
N SER A 59 4.45 11.19 -9.14
CA SER A 59 4.71 11.31 -10.57
C SER A 59 5.85 10.39 -11.03
N GLY A 60 6.94 10.32 -10.27
CA GLY A 60 8.05 9.39 -10.54
C GLY A 60 7.66 7.92 -10.40
N ILE A 61 6.79 7.58 -9.44
CA ILE A 61 6.21 6.24 -9.32
C ILE A 61 5.35 5.93 -10.54
N LYS A 62 4.47 6.85 -10.95
CA LYS A 62 3.62 6.70 -12.14
C LYS A 62 4.43 6.46 -13.40
N GLU A 63 5.47 7.26 -13.63
CA GLU A 63 6.34 7.14 -14.80
C GLU A 63 7.06 5.78 -14.85
N LYS A 64 7.59 5.30 -13.73
CA LYS A 64 8.23 3.97 -13.68
C LYS A 64 7.25 2.84 -14.00
N LEU A 65 6.04 2.92 -13.43
CA LEU A 65 5.02 1.89 -13.59
C LEU A 65 4.38 1.90 -14.99
N SER A 66 4.20 3.08 -15.60
CA SER A 66 3.66 3.19 -16.97
C SER A 66 4.63 2.65 -18.03
N ASN A 67 5.93 2.65 -17.74
CA ASN A 67 6.97 2.12 -18.62
C ASN A 67 7.35 0.65 -18.29
N ALA A 68 6.68 0.03 -17.31
CA ALA A 68 6.97 -1.33 -16.89
C ALA A 68 6.53 -2.33 -17.96
N LYS A 69 7.36 -3.35 -18.22
CA LYS A 69 6.97 -4.51 -19.05
C LYS A 69 6.21 -5.56 -18.25
N GLN A 70 6.46 -5.58 -16.95
CA GLN A 70 5.83 -6.46 -15.98
C GLN A 70 5.86 -5.77 -14.61
N ILE A 71 4.80 -5.94 -13.83
CA ILE A 71 4.74 -5.48 -12.45
C ILE A 71 4.49 -6.68 -11.55
N VAL A 72 5.23 -6.79 -10.45
CA VAL A 72 5.02 -7.82 -9.44
C VAL A 72 4.50 -7.15 -8.18
N LEU A 73 3.28 -7.50 -7.78
CA LEU A 73 2.78 -7.19 -6.45
C LEU A 73 3.20 -8.30 -5.49
N VAL A 74 3.92 -7.92 -4.43
CA VAL A 74 4.42 -8.86 -3.42
C VAL A 74 3.54 -8.74 -2.17
N GLY A 75 2.76 -9.79 -1.93
CA GLY A 75 1.86 -9.93 -0.78
C GLY A 75 2.50 -10.66 0.41
N ALA A 76 1.82 -10.62 1.55
CA ALA A 76 2.36 -11.08 2.83
C ALA A 76 2.66 -12.60 2.93
N ALA A 77 2.18 -13.42 1.98
CA ALA A 77 2.50 -14.85 1.92
C ALA A 77 3.70 -15.19 1.03
N ALA A 78 4.35 -14.18 0.44
CA ALA A 78 5.47 -14.40 -0.48
C ALA A 78 6.66 -15.06 0.23
N GLN A 79 7.21 -16.09 -0.38
CA GLN A 79 8.46 -16.71 0.03
C GLN A 79 9.63 -16.10 -0.73
N LYS A 80 10.80 -16.00 -0.08
CA LYS A 80 12.02 -15.49 -0.73
C LYS A 80 12.36 -16.25 -2.00
N SER A 81 12.17 -17.57 -2.02
CA SER A 81 12.40 -18.43 -3.19
C SER A 81 11.52 -18.10 -4.40
N GLU A 82 10.34 -17.51 -4.20
CA GLU A 82 9.46 -17.09 -5.29
C GLU A 82 9.93 -15.80 -5.97
N LEU A 83 10.73 -15.00 -5.26
CA LEU A 83 11.27 -13.73 -5.73
C LEU A 83 12.77 -13.82 -6.08
N ASP A 84 13.47 -14.80 -5.53
CA ASP A 84 14.89 -15.09 -5.79
C ASP A 84 15.09 -15.84 -7.10
N LEU A 85 14.60 -15.24 -8.19
CA LEU A 85 14.69 -15.74 -9.55
C LEU A 85 15.23 -14.62 -10.46
N GLU A 86 15.48 -14.97 -11.72
CA GLU A 86 15.76 -13.99 -12.77
C GLU A 86 14.45 -13.40 -13.29
N TRP A 87 14.38 -12.08 -13.35
CA TRP A 87 13.21 -11.34 -13.79
C TRP A 87 13.51 -10.63 -15.12
N PRO A 88 12.53 -10.53 -16.04
CA PRO A 88 12.70 -9.78 -17.26
C PRO A 88 13.16 -8.34 -16.99
N GLU A 89 14.06 -7.83 -17.84
CA GLU A 89 14.48 -6.43 -17.76
C GLU A 89 13.27 -5.50 -17.85
N GLY A 90 13.20 -4.52 -16.94
CA GLY A 90 12.06 -3.61 -16.83
C GLY A 90 10.92 -4.10 -15.93
N THR A 91 11.10 -5.20 -15.19
CA THR A 91 10.16 -5.62 -14.14
C THR A 91 10.19 -4.63 -12.97
N GLN A 92 9.01 -4.17 -12.56
CA GLN A 92 8.82 -3.31 -11.38
C GLN A 92 8.22 -4.11 -10.22
N PHE A 93 8.58 -3.77 -8.99
CA PHE A 93 8.13 -4.48 -7.79
C PHE A 93 7.45 -3.53 -6.82
N ILE A 94 6.26 -3.89 -6.35
CA ILE A 94 5.56 -3.17 -5.29
C ILE A 94 5.33 -4.15 -4.16
N ALA A 95 5.85 -3.82 -2.98
CA ALA A 95 5.66 -4.64 -1.80
C ALA A 95 4.48 -4.12 -0.97
N ALA A 96 3.65 -5.04 -0.49
CA ALA A 96 2.64 -4.77 0.52
C ALA A 96 3.28 -4.87 1.90
N ASP A 97 3.51 -3.73 2.52
CA ASP A 97 3.90 -3.60 3.91
C ASP A 97 5.12 -4.48 4.27
N GLY A 98 5.02 -5.39 5.25
CA GLY A 98 6.10 -6.28 5.67
C GLY A 98 6.58 -7.25 4.60
N ALA A 99 5.85 -7.43 3.50
CA ALA A 99 6.23 -8.29 2.39
C ALA A 99 7.53 -7.85 1.68
N ILE A 100 7.99 -6.61 1.94
CA ILE A 100 9.34 -6.17 1.54
C ILE A 100 10.43 -7.12 2.06
N GLY A 101 10.22 -7.79 3.19
CA GLY A 101 11.15 -8.80 3.72
C GLY A 101 11.32 -10.05 2.85
N ALA A 102 10.41 -10.29 1.90
CA ALA A 102 10.53 -11.36 0.91
C ALA A 102 11.42 -10.99 -0.28
N LEU A 103 11.60 -9.69 -0.58
CA LEU A 103 12.41 -9.27 -1.71
C LEU A 103 13.90 -9.49 -1.40
N PRO A 104 14.68 -10.06 -2.35
CA PRO A 104 16.12 -10.15 -2.21
C PRO A 104 16.76 -8.76 -2.33
N ASP A 105 17.87 -8.53 -1.64
CA ASP A 105 18.54 -7.21 -1.54
C ASP A 105 18.91 -6.57 -2.90
N ARG A 106 19.05 -7.39 -3.96
CA ARG A 106 19.31 -6.90 -5.33
C ARG A 106 18.10 -6.25 -5.99
N ILE A 107 16.89 -6.52 -5.51
CA ILE A 107 15.64 -5.97 -6.05
C ILE A 107 15.25 -4.78 -5.19
N LYS A 108 15.26 -3.59 -5.79
CA LYS A 108 14.73 -2.37 -5.17
C LYS A 108 13.26 -2.23 -5.51
N PRO A 109 12.36 -2.09 -4.52
CA PRO A 109 10.95 -1.86 -4.81
C PRO A 109 10.78 -0.49 -5.49
N THR A 110 9.83 -0.41 -6.42
CA THR A 110 9.34 0.85 -6.98
C THR A 110 8.70 1.69 -5.88
N CYS A 111 7.90 1.04 -5.03
CA CYS A 111 7.36 1.59 -3.80
C CYS A 111 6.88 0.47 -2.86
N ILE A 112 6.58 0.84 -1.61
CA ILE A 112 5.96 -0.02 -0.61
C ILE A 112 4.63 0.60 -0.21
N VAL A 113 3.54 -0.16 -0.26
CA VAL A 113 2.20 0.27 0.18
C VAL A 113 1.97 -0.27 1.58
N THR A 114 1.64 0.59 2.55
CA THR A 114 1.69 0.19 3.97
C THR A 114 0.74 0.99 4.86
N ASP A 115 0.14 0.32 5.84
CA ASP A 115 -0.52 0.91 7.01
C ASP A 115 0.39 0.98 8.26
N LEU A 116 1.68 0.70 8.06
CA LEU A 116 2.78 0.72 9.03
C LEU A 116 2.77 -0.41 10.06
N ASP A 117 2.22 -1.59 9.74
CA ASP A 117 2.25 -2.75 10.63
C ASP A 117 3.32 -3.82 10.30
N GLY A 118 4.11 -3.59 9.25
CA GLY A 118 5.12 -4.53 8.71
C GLY A 118 6.43 -4.68 9.48
N GLY A 119 6.57 -4.00 10.63
CA GLY A 119 7.67 -4.17 11.57
C GLY A 119 9.07 -3.82 11.03
N GLU A 120 10.08 -4.59 11.42
CA GLU A 120 11.50 -4.26 11.19
C GLU A 120 11.88 -4.20 9.70
N HIS A 121 11.27 -5.03 8.86
CA HIS A 121 11.59 -5.06 7.42
C HIS A 121 11.11 -3.79 6.71
N LEU A 122 9.91 -3.32 7.07
CA LEU A 122 9.37 -2.05 6.61
C LEU A 122 10.26 -0.88 7.01
N ASP A 123 10.62 -0.83 8.29
CA ASP A 123 11.42 0.25 8.85
C ASP A 123 12.81 0.33 8.19
N LYS A 124 13.49 -0.81 8.03
CA LYS A 124 14.77 -0.88 7.31
C LYS A 124 14.66 -0.39 5.87
N ALA A 125 13.57 -0.71 5.17
CA ALA A 125 13.38 -0.26 3.79
C ALA A 125 13.19 1.25 3.70
N ALA A 126 12.39 1.82 4.61
CA ALA A 126 12.20 3.26 4.74
C ALA A 126 13.52 3.98 5.10
N LEU A 127 14.29 3.45 6.05
CA LEU A 127 15.62 3.98 6.43
C LEU A 127 16.64 3.92 5.29
N ASN A 128 16.46 3.00 4.34
CA ASN A 128 17.25 2.92 3.11
C ASN A 128 16.68 3.77 1.95
N GLY A 129 15.66 4.59 2.21
CA GLY A 129 15.09 5.52 1.23
C GLY A 129 14.13 4.90 0.22
N ALA A 130 13.57 3.71 0.49
CA ALA A 130 12.52 3.13 -0.35
C ALA A 130 11.30 4.07 -0.40
N PRO A 131 10.70 4.35 -1.58
CA PRO A 131 9.48 5.16 -1.65
C PRO A 131 8.32 4.48 -0.93
N MET A 132 7.65 5.23 -0.05
CA MET A 132 6.55 4.73 0.77
C MET A 132 5.23 5.35 0.35
N ILE A 133 4.22 4.51 0.20
CA ILE A 133 2.82 4.91 0.03
C ILE A 133 2.13 4.56 1.34
N VAL A 134 2.08 5.55 2.24
CA VAL A 134 1.63 5.38 3.62
C VAL A 134 0.13 5.62 3.70
N HIS A 135 -0.59 4.72 4.36
CA HIS A 135 -2.03 4.79 4.54
C HIS A 135 -2.39 5.32 5.94
N ALA A 136 -3.22 6.35 6.02
CA ALA A 136 -3.88 6.74 7.26
C ALA A 136 -5.07 5.79 7.52
N HIS A 137 -4.97 5.00 8.58
CA HIS A 137 -5.96 4.01 9.01
C HIS A 137 -6.44 4.32 10.44
N GLY A 138 -7.67 3.96 10.80
CA GLY A 138 -8.26 4.31 12.09
C GLY A 138 -7.52 3.78 13.33
N ASP A 139 -6.72 2.72 13.20
CA ASP A 139 -5.96 2.13 14.31
C ASP A 139 -4.44 2.40 14.27
N ASN A 140 -3.94 3.09 13.24
CA ASN A 140 -2.50 3.24 13.02
C ASN A 140 -1.95 4.62 13.39
N GLN A 141 -2.76 5.49 13.99
CA GLN A 141 -2.33 6.86 14.33
C GLN A 141 -1.06 6.89 15.18
N LEU A 142 -1.04 6.11 16.27
CA LEU A 142 0.13 6.01 17.13
C LEU A 142 1.37 5.48 16.39
N ARG A 143 1.20 4.65 15.35
CA ARG A 143 2.31 4.10 14.57
C ARG A 143 2.92 5.17 13.68
N TRP A 144 2.11 5.88 12.88
CA TRP A 144 2.67 6.91 12.01
C TRP A 144 3.23 8.09 12.79
N GLU A 145 2.67 8.42 13.96
CA GLU A 145 3.22 9.44 14.87
C GLU A 145 4.62 9.07 15.40
N GLN A 146 4.95 7.78 15.46
CA GLN A 146 6.28 7.28 15.84
C GLN A 146 7.23 7.19 14.65
N TYR A 147 6.77 6.60 13.52
CA TYR A 147 7.63 6.37 12.36
C TYR A 147 8.10 7.66 11.68
N PHE A 148 7.24 8.67 11.51
CA PHE A 148 7.65 9.86 10.76
C PHE A 148 8.78 10.66 11.42
N PRO A 149 8.80 10.90 12.75
CA PRO A 149 9.96 11.49 13.40
C PRO A 149 11.26 10.70 13.21
N ASP A 150 11.21 9.36 13.34
CA ASP A 150 12.40 8.51 13.20
C ASP A 150 12.92 8.51 11.76
N TRP A 151 12.02 8.39 10.79
CA TRP A 151 12.34 8.48 9.37
C TRP A 151 12.85 9.86 8.97
N ALA A 152 12.32 10.94 9.56
CA ALA A 152 12.79 12.30 9.31
C ALA A 152 14.24 12.51 9.78
N ASN A 153 14.64 11.87 10.88
CA ASN A 153 15.99 11.94 11.42
C ASN A 153 17.00 11.04 10.68
N GLY A 154 16.50 10.03 9.96
CA GLY A 154 17.32 9.01 9.30
C GLY A 154 17.15 8.99 7.79
N GLY A 155 16.42 8.00 7.28
CA GLY A 155 16.38 7.67 5.84
C GLY A 155 15.57 8.62 4.96
N GLN A 156 14.68 9.42 5.54
CA GLN A 156 13.83 10.40 4.85
C GLN A 156 13.24 9.85 3.53
N PRO A 157 12.53 8.70 3.55
CA PRO A 157 12.01 8.08 2.34
C PRO A 157 11.09 9.05 1.57
N PRO A 158 11.06 9.01 0.23
CA PRO A 158 10.01 9.69 -0.53
C PRO A 158 8.62 9.18 -0.12
N LEU A 159 7.63 10.06 0.00
CA LEU A 159 6.30 9.70 0.50
C LEU A 159 5.19 10.02 -0.51
N VAL A 160 4.19 9.14 -0.53
CA VAL A 160 2.83 9.43 -0.98
C VAL A 160 1.89 9.06 0.17
N LEU A 161 0.89 9.89 0.42
CA LEU A 161 -0.06 9.67 1.50
C LEU A 161 -1.41 9.22 0.95
N THR A 162 -2.02 8.24 1.59
CA THR A 162 -3.34 7.71 1.22
C THR A 162 -4.26 7.59 2.43
N HIS A 163 -5.57 7.48 2.21
CA HIS A 163 -6.60 7.33 3.25
C HIS A 163 -7.82 6.58 2.68
N GLN A 164 -8.78 6.20 3.53
CA GLN A 164 -9.96 5.41 3.16
C GLN A 164 -11.30 6.08 3.53
N THR A 165 -11.34 7.40 3.41
CA THR A 165 -12.53 8.23 3.69
C THR A 165 -13.04 8.96 2.44
N ARG A 166 -14.26 9.51 2.52
CA ARG A 166 -14.95 10.24 1.44
C ARG A 166 -14.52 11.70 1.34
N GLU A 167 -13.97 12.27 2.39
CA GLU A 167 -13.44 13.62 2.41
C GLU A 167 -12.24 13.75 1.47
N VAL A 168 -12.13 14.92 0.83
CA VAL A 168 -10.98 15.25 -0.02
C VAL A 168 -9.94 15.97 0.83
N PHE A 169 -8.71 15.44 0.83
CA PHE A 169 -7.56 16.04 1.47
C PHE A 169 -6.58 16.50 0.41
N SER A 170 -5.98 17.67 0.61
CA SER A 170 -4.94 18.17 -0.30
C SER A 170 -3.72 17.23 -0.25
N ASN A 171 -3.33 16.67 -1.40
CA ASN A 171 -2.16 15.81 -1.55
C ASN A 171 -2.18 14.53 -0.66
N MET A 172 -3.37 14.03 -0.37
CA MET A 172 -3.59 12.64 0.07
C MET A 172 -4.67 12.02 -0.82
N TYR A 173 -4.58 10.72 -1.09
CA TYR A 173 -5.42 10.06 -2.10
C TYR A 173 -6.16 8.85 -1.54
N ASN A 174 -7.37 8.60 -2.02
CA ASN A 174 -8.09 7.36 -1.77
C ASN A 174 -8.24 6.56 -3.07
N PRO A 175 -7.29 5.67 -3.40
CA PRO A 175 -7.37 4.83 -4.59
C PRO A 175 -8.33 3.63 -4.41
N GLY A 176 -8.89 3.43 -3.21
CA GLY A 176 -9.63 2.22 -2.84
C GLY A 176 -8.77 1.19 -2.10
N GLY A 177 -9.29 -0.02 -1.98
CA GLY A 177 -8.64 -1.11 -1.27
C GLY A 177 -8.88 -1.08 0.25
N PHE A 178 -8.46 -2.14 0.90
CA PHE A 178 -8.66 -2.46 2.30
C PHE A 178 -7.39 -3.06 2.94
N THR A 179 -6.77 -4.09 2.35
CA THR A 179 -5.48 -4.63 2.82
C THR A 179 -4.33 -4.09 1.97
N ASP A 180 -3.11 -4.00 2.48
CA ASP A 180 -1.99 -3.41 1.74
C ASP A 180 -1.76 -4.01 0.34
N GLY A 181 -2.02 -5.31 0.20
CA GLY A 181 -1.95 -6.00 -1.10
C GLY A 181 -2.99 -5.49 -2.09
N ASP A 182 -4.26 -5.50 -1.72
CA ASP A 182 -5.32 -5.01 -2.62
C ASP A 182 -5.30 -3.48 -2.77
N ARG A 183 -4.80 -2.72 -1.78
CA ARG A 183 -4.49 -1.28 -1.90
C ARG A 183 -3.46 -1.03 -3.00
N ALA A 184 -2.43 -1.87 -3.09
CA ALA A 184 -1.44 -1.77 -4.17
C ALA A 184 -2.07 -2.03 -5.55
N ALA A 185 -2.97 -3.01 -5.67
CA ALA A 185 -3.70 -3.27 -6.91
C ALA A 185 -4.66 -2.11 -7.27
N CYS A 186 -5.42 -1.59 -6.30
CA CYS A 186 -6.27 -0.42 -6.47
C CYS A 186 -5.47 0.80 -6.93
N LEU A 187 -4.31 1.04 -6.32
CA LEU A 187 -3.39 2.11 -6.71
C LEU A 187 -2.96 1.99 -8.17
N LEU A 188 -2.51 0.81 -8.60
CA LEU A 188 -2.11 0.57 -9.99
C LEU A 188 -3.23 0.94 -10.98
N HIS A 189 -4.44 0.47 -10.71
CA HIS A 189 -5.57 0.77 -11.56
C HIS A 189 -5.97 2.25 -11.51
N TRP A 190 -5.88 2.89 -10.34
CA TRP A 190 -6.15 4.32 -10.15
C TRP A 190 -5.20 5.19 -10.99
N ILE A 191 -3.93 4.80 -11.10
CA ILE A 191 -2.94 5.48 -11.96
C ILE A 191 -2.93 5.01 -13.43
N ASN A 192 -3.94 4.23 -13.85
CA ASN A 192 -4.14 3.73 -15.22
C ASN A 192 -3.06 2.76 -15.72
N VAL A 193 -2.48 1.96 -14.83
CA VAL A 193 -1.66 0.81 -15.24
C VAL A 193 -2.56 -0.30 -15.80
N ASP A 194 -2.14 -0.90 -16.90
CA ASP A 194 -2.77 -2.12 -17.43
C ASP A 194 -2.54 -3.28 -16.44
N LEU A 195 -3.60 -3.76 -15.81
CA LEU A 195 -3.50 -4.85 -14.84
C LEU A 195 -3.17 -6.20 -15.49
N SER A 196 -3.22 -6.33 -16.82
CA SER A 196 -2.87 -7.56 -17.53
C SER A 196 -1.38 -7.92 -17.44
N ILE A 197 -0.51 -6.93 -17.15
CA ILE A 197 0.94 -7.11 -16.96
C ILE A 197 1.33 -7.34 -15.49
N VAL A 198 0.35 -7.39 -14.58
CA VAL A 198 0.56 -7.52 -13.15
C VAL A 198 0.55 -8.98 -12.74
N LYS A 199 1.60 -9.41 -12.02
CA LYS A 199 1.71 -10.72 -11.39
C LYS A 199 1.57 -10.57 -9.88
N LEU A 200 0.69 -11.37 -9.29
CA LEU A 200 0.53 -11.47 -7.83
C LEU A 200 1.44 -12.59 -7.30
N ILE A 201 2.26 -12.30 -6.29
CA ILE A 201 3.05 -13.30 -5.54
C ILE A 201 2.74 -13.12 -4.06
N GLY A 202 2.50 -14.22 -3.34
CA GLY A 202 2.20 -14.14 -1.92
C GLY A 202 0.79 -13.65 -1.58
N TYR A 203 -0.15 -13.80 -2.50
CA TYR A 203 -1.58 -13.58 -2.28
C TYR A 203 -2.23 -14.95 -2.06
N SER A 204 -2.59 -15.27 -0.81
CA SER A 204 -3.22 -16.54 -0.47
C SER A 204 -4.39 -16.31 0.49
N THR A 205 -5.46 -17.08 0.29
CA THR A 205 -6.60 -17.19 1.20
C THR A 205 -6.45 -18.32 2.21
N ASP A 206 -5.55 -19.27 1.94
CA ASP A 206 -5.50 -20.57 2.62
C ASP A 206 -4.40 -20.68 3.69
N HIS A 207 -3.34 -19.87 3.59
CA HIS A 207 -2.20 -19.94 4.50
C HIS A 207 -1.83 -18.60 5.14
N LEU A 208 -1.43 -18.65 6.40
CA LEU A 208 -0.90 -17.48 7.10
C LEU A 208 0.47 -17.15 6.52
N GLY A 209 0.54 -16.07 5.73
CA GLY A 209 1.81 -15.55 5.25
C GLY A 209 2.75 -15.13 6.38
N SER A 210 4.04 -15.43 6.24
CA SER A 210 5.08 -15.14 7.24
C SER A 210 5.26 -13.65 7.55
N TRP A 211 4.69 -12.77 6.72
CA TRP A 211 4.86 -11.31 6.80
C TRP A 211 3.61 -10.55 7.24
N SER A 212 2.55 -11.25 7.68
CA SER A 212 1.33 -10.55 8.13
C SER A 212 1.41 -10.14 9.60
N GLY A 213 0.91 -8.95 9.93
CA GLY A 213 0.69 -8.49 11.31
C GLY A 213 -0.15 -9.43 12.20
N THR A 214 -0.13 -9.19 13.50
CA THR A 214 -0.70 -10.07 14.54
C THR A 214 -2.24 -9.99 14.56
N THR A 215 -2.93 -10.89 13.86
CA THR A 215 -4.41 -10.92 13.83
C THR A 215 -4.97 -12.29 14.20
N ASN A 216 -6.12 -12.31 14.89
CA ASN A 216 -6.93 -13.50 15.15
C ASN A 216 -7.23 -14.25 13.82
N PRO A 217 -6.96 -15.56 13.70
CA PRO A 217 -7.16 -16.33 12.47
C PRO A 217 -8.54 -16.16 11.82
N ALA A 218 -9.62 -16.09 12.61
CA ALA A 218 -10.99 -15.94 12.08
C ALA A 218 -11.23 -14.56 11.45
N LEU A 219 -10.70 -13.50 12.06
CA LEU A 219 -10.75 -12.15 11.48
C LEU A 219 -9.90 -12.07 10.22
N LYS A 220 -8.76 -12.76 10.21
CA LYS A 220 -7.86 -12.79 9.06
C LYS A 220 -8.50 -13.47 7.84
N ILE A 221 -9.17 -14.61 8.00
CA ILE A 221 -9.91 -15.26 6.90
C ILE A 221 -10.97 -14.30 6.31
N LYS A 222 -11.71 -13.58 7.16
CA LYS A 222 -12.64 -12.56 6.68
C LYS A 222 -11.92 -11.48 5.88
N LYS A 223 -10.79 -10.94 6.38
CA LYS A 223 -10.01 -9.94 5.64
C LYS A 223 -9.58 -10.46 4.26
N LEU A 224 -9.11 -11.69 4.18
CA LEU A 224 -8.67 -12.31 2.92
C LEU A 224 -9.83 -12.50 1.92
N SER A 225 -11.05 -12.78 2.38
CA SER A 225 -12.22 -12.82 1.49
C SER A 225 -12.56 -11.46 0.88
N TRP A 226 -12.36 -10.37 1.62
CA TRP A 226 -12.53 -9.00 1.11
C TRP A 226 -11.43 -8.64 0.10
N MET A 227 -10.18 -8.94 0.43
CA MET A 227 -9.05 -8.78 -0.50
C MET A 227 -9.33 -9.51 -1.82
N LYS A 228 -9.75 -10.78 -1.77
CA LYS A 228 -10.11 -11.57 -2.95
C LYS A 228 -11.22 -10.90 -3.77
N ARG A 229 -12.31 -10.48 -3.13
CA ARG A 229 -13.42 -9.78 -3.79
C ARG A 229 -12.94 -8.52 -4.51
N ILE A 230 -12.11 -7.69 -3.86
CA ILE A 230 -11.56 -6.46 -4.46
C ILE A 230 -10.72 -6.80 -5.68
N LEU A 231 -9.80 -7.75 -5.56
CA LEU A 231 -8.90 -8.15 -6.64
C LEU A 231 -9.66 -8.70 -7.86
N GLU A 232 -10.67 -9.54 -7.65
CA GLU A 232 -11.54 -10.08 -8.72
C GLU A 232 -12.34 -8.99 -9.44
N GLN A 233 -12.77 -7.94 -8.73
CA GLN A 233 -13.43 -6.79 -9.34
C GLN A 233 -12.48 -5.92 -10.16
N LEU A 234 -11.21 -5.81 -9.75
CA LEU A 234 -10.21 -5.03 -10.49
C LEU A 234 -9.79 -5.72 -11.78
N HIS A 235 -9.57 -7.05 -11.74
CA HIS A 235 -9.17 -7.79 -12.92
C HIS A 235 -9.54 -9.28 -12.80
N PRO A 236 -10.22 -9.89 -13.79
CA PRO A 236 -10.70 -11.27 -13.70
C PRO A 236 -9.61 -12.30 -13.35
N ARG A 237 -8.39 -12.11 -13.88
CA ARG A 237 -7.27 -13.05 -13.64
C ARG A 237 -6.69 -12.97 -12.23
N PHE A 238 -6.96 -11.92 -11.45
CA PHE A 238 -6.44 -11.86 -10.10
C PHE A 238 -7.07 -12.92 -9.19
N GLY A 239 -8.32 -13.32 -9.45
CA GLY A 239 -8.96 -14.45 -8.77
C GLY A 239 -8.23 -15.78 -8.98
N ASP A 240 -7.63 -16.00 -10.16
CA ASP A 240 -6.91 -17.24 -10.51
C ASP A 240 -5.58 -17.39 -9.74
N HIS A 241 -5.04 -16.28 -9.24
CA HIS A 241 -3.74 -16.23 -8.56
C HIS A 241 -3.85 -16.29 -7.03
N ILE A 242 -5.08 -16.38 -6.50
CA ILE A 242 -5.32 -16.48 -5.06
C ILE A 242 -5.52 -17.96 -4.73
N SER A 243 -4.49 -18.56 -4.11
CA SER A 243 -4.52 -19.93 -3.61
C SER A 243 -5.11 -20.02 -2.20
#